data_AF-A0A7W4DTD2-F1
#
_entry.id   AF-A0A7W4DTD2-F1
#
_cell.length_a   1.000
_cell.length_b   1.000
_cell.length_c   1.000
_cell.angle_alpha   90.00
_cell.angle_beta   90.00
_cell.angle_gamma   90.00
#
_symmetry.space_group_name_H-M   'P 1'
#
loop_
_entity.id
_entity.type
_entity.pdbx_description
1 polymer ?
#
loop_
_entity_poly.entity_id
_entity_poly.type
_entity_poly.pdbx_seq_one_letter_code
_entity_poly.pdbx_strand_id
1 'polypeptide(L)'
;MPDLSKTDIIENTLRIHDGLLELLLIDRTRTTLKKPSNILWATDSYPGHKPSDEMKIIDITGLNTYLIQPRIAKSKEEQKARTKDKAEVFTPKEIVAQMNLQADWSGGHWPVTSDNWQDYISELRLEITCGEAPFIVGRYNAASGKKVLKLSDRVGFLDRKLQVVSKYCKTKKDWLEWAIVAFKCSYGYEWQGDNLLLARENLLYTFIDYWNDKFPKSKINLNRKMTSEKYEILLKIAEIISWNIFQMDGIKYIIPMSYSNTVVEEKSEVPPMMHMLFPNEKHKKTAKMKSCKGCILNDPFKHNGKYVKIMDWKNNKTNKFVNLLK
;
A
#
# COMPACT_ATOMS: atom_id res chain seq x y z
N MET A 1 6.20 23.52 -20.63
CA MET A 1 6.29 22.28 -19.83
C MET A 1 5.16 21.38 -20.28
N PRO A 2 5.40 20.08 -20.52
CA PRO A 2 4.33 19.18 -20.93
C PRO A 2 3.25 19.19 -19.85
N ASP A 3 1.98 19.20 -20.27
CA ASP A 3 0.78 19.13 -19.43
C ASP A 3 0.92 17.93 -18.49
N LEU A 4 1.51 18.15 -17.30
CA LEU A 4 1.64 17.20 -16.21
C LEU A 4 0.23 16.69 -15.96
N SER A 5 0.02 15.46 -16.43
CA SER A 5 -1.29 14.88 -16.66
C SER A 5 -2.18 15.09 -15.45
N LYS A 6 -3.43 15.51 -15.64
CA LYS A 6 -4.46 15.72 -14.58
C LYS A 6 -4.63 14.54 -13.59
N THR A 7 -3.98 13.41 -13.85
CA THR A 7 -3.94 12.19 -13.03
C THR A 7 -2.89 12.21 -11.94
N ASP A 8 -1.83 13.00 -12.08
CA ASP A 8 -0.76 13.10 -11.08
C ASP A 8 -1.25 13.84 -9.83
N ILE A 9 -0.87 13.33 -8.67
CA ILE A 9 -1.22 13.90 -7.36
C ILE A 9 0.02 14.60 -6.85
N ILE A 10 -0.08 15.91 -6.62
CA ILE A 10 1.06 16.69 -6.19
C ILE A 10 1.19 16.61 -4.67
N GLU A 11 2.27 16.03 -4.17
CA GLU A 11 2.52 15.79 -2.74
C GLU A 11 2.63 17.11 -1.97
N ASN A 12 3.12 18.18 -2.60
CA ASN A 12 3.10 19.51 -2.00
C ASN A 12 1.69 19.96 -1.59
N THR A 13 0.65 19.56 -2.34
CA THR A 13 -0.74 19.88 -2.01
C THR A 13 -1.19 19.13 -0.74
N LEU A 14 -0.70 17.90 -0.52
CA LEU A 14 -0.96 17.13 0.70
C LEU A 14 -0.16 17.68 1.89
N ARG A 15 1.09 18.08 1.66
CA ARG A 15 2.01 18.61 2.68
C ARG A 15 1.51 19.90 3.35
N ILE A 16 0.61 20.66 2.71
CA ILE A 16 -0.02 21.85 3.32
C ILE A 16 -0.85 21.48 4.56
N HIS A 17 -1.31 20.22 4.64
CA HIS A 17 -2.15 19.72 5.72
C HIS A 17 -1.33 18.74 6.56
N ASP A 18 -0.80 19.25 7.67
CA ASP A 18 0.02 18.49 8.61
C ASP A 18 -0.59 17.10 8.90
N GLY A 19 0.22 16.07 9.06
CA GLY A 19 -0.23 14.73 9.41
C GLY A 19 -0.84 13.90 8.28
N LEU A 20 -1.37 14.49 7.19
CA LEU A 20 -1.94 13.69 6.09
C LEU A 20 -0.85 12.90 5.37
N LEU A 21 0.22 13.56 4.92
CA LEU A 21 1.29 12.89 4.19
C LEU A 21 2.07 11.93 5.10
N GLU A 22 2.23 12.28 6.39
CA GLU A 22 2.80 11.42 7.41
C GLU A 22 2.00 10.11 7.55
N LEU A 23 0.66 10.20 7.60
CA LEU A 23 -0.20 9.02 7.64
C LEU A 23 -0.13 8.20 6.35
N LEU A 24 0.01 8.84 5.18
CA LEU A 24 0.16 8.11 3.92
C LEU A 24 1.54 7.45 3.79
N LEU A 25 2.58 7.95 4.46
CA LEU A 25 3.92 7.36 4.46
C LEU A 25 4.15 6.35 5.59
N ILE A 26 3.33 6.34 6.64
CA ILE A 26 3.59 5.52 7.82
C ILE A 26 3.59 4.01 7.49
N ASP A 27 4.54 3.29 8.07
CA ASP A 27 4.55 1.84 8.15
C ASP A 27 3.99 1.41 9.51
N ARG A 28 2.76 0.89 9.50
CA ARG A 28 2.04 0.44 10.71
C ARG A 28 2.67 -0.77 11.39
N THR A 29 3.48 -1.56 10.67
CA THR A 29 4.19 -2.71 11.24
C THR A 29 5.44 -2.28 11.98
N ARG A 30 6.18 -1.32 11.42
CA ARG A 30 7.45 -0.83 11.96
C ARG A 30 7.30 0.26 13.01
N THR A 31 6.28 1.09 12.89
CA THR A 31 6.02 2.18 13.83
C THR A 31 5.69 1.68 15.23
N THR A 32 6.26 2.37 16.22
CA THR A 32 5.90 2.29 17.64
C THR A 32 5.72 3.71 18.19
N LEU A 33 5.12 3.85 19.38
CA LEU A 33 4.96 5.16 20.04
C LEU A 33 6.28 5.94 20.20
N LYS A 34 7.41 5.23 20.32
CA LYS A 34 8.74 5.85 20.51
C LYS A 34 9.49 6.09 19.21
N LYS A 35 9.13 5.38 18.14
CA LYS A 35 9.85 5.38 16.86
C LYS A 35 8.84 5.24 15.73
N PRO A 36 8.34 6.36 15.17
CA PRO A 36 7.63 6.32 13.90
C PRO A 36 8.58 5.84 12.80
N SER A 37 8.04 5.08 11.85
CA SER A 37 8.77 4.61 10.68
C SER A 37 7.89 4.72 9.46
N ASN A 38 8.47 5.18 8.36
CA ASN A 38 7.80 5.27 7.07
C ASN A 38 8.05 4.03 6.22
N ILE A 39 7.20 3.79 5.23
CA ILE A 39 7.40 2.78 4.18
C ILE A 39 8.79 2.90 3.55
N LEU A 40 9.35 1.78 3.13
CA LEU A 40 10.64 1.74 2.46
C LEU A 40 10.49 2.10 0.99
N TRP A 41 11.52 2.65 0.37
CA TRP A 41 11.59 2.76 -1.08
C TRP A 41 11.41 1.40 -1.75
N ALA A 42 12.09 0.37 -1.24
CA ALA A 42 12.03 -1.03 -1.71
C ALA A 42 12.31 -1.20 -3.21
N THR A 43 12.92 -0.19 -3.83
CA THR A 43 13.35 -0.15 -5.23
C THR A 43 14.65 0.66 -5.32
N ASP A 44 15.43 0.41 -6.37
CA ASP A 44 16.68 1.10 -6.72
C ASP A 44 16.48 2.10 -7.88
N SER A 45 15.23 2.37 -8.27
CA SER A 45 14.90 3.25 -9.39
C SER A 45 15.15 4.75 -9.12
N TYR A 46 15.44 5.13 -7.88
CA TYR A 46 15.59 6.53 -7.46
C TYR A 46 17.03 6.80 -7.01
N PRO A 47 17.83 7.51 -7.81
CA PRO A 47 19.21 7.85 -7.45
C PRO A 47 19.28 8.56 -6.10
N GLY A 48 20.21 8.15 -5.25
CA GLY A 48 20.36 8.71 -3.90
C GLY A 48 19.56 7.98 -2.81
N HIS A 49 18.69 7.03 -3.17
CA HIS A 49 17.92 6.22 -2.24
C HIS A 49 18.23 4.73 -2.41
N LYS A 50 18.49 4.03 -1.31
CA LYS A 50 18.61 2.57 -1.30
C LYS A 50 17.25 1.93 -1.09
N PRO A 51 17.02 0.70 -1.58
CA PRO A 51 15.79 -0.03 -1.30
C PRO A 51 15.44 -0.17 0.19
N SER A 52 16.45 -0.19 1.07
CA SER A 52 16.29 -0.28 2.52
C SER A 52 16.01 1.06 3.22
N ASP A 53 16.05 2.18 2.50
CA ASP A 53 15.84 3.50 3.08
C ASP A 53 14.33 3.78 3.25
N GLU A 54 13.98 4.47 4.33
CA GLU A 54 12.62 4.98 4.54
C GLU A 54 12.35 6.17 3.63
N MET A 55 11.14 6.24 3.06
CA MET A 55 10.67 7.40 2.30
C MET A 55 10.36 8.55 3.26
N LYS A 56 11.08 9.67 3.14
CA LYS A 56 10.84 10.87 3.94
C LYS A 56 10.04 11.89 3.14
N ILE A 57 9.29 12.73 3.84
CA ILE A 57 8.52 13.82 3.22
C ILE A 57 9.43 14.72 2.35
N ILE A 58 10.64 15.02 2.81
CA ILE A 58 11.58 15.85 2.06
C ILE A 58 12.05 15.20 0.75
N ASP A 59 12.01 13.87 0.67
CA ASP A 59 12.43 13.13 -0.52
C ASP A 59 11.43 13.28 -1.67
N ILE A 60 10.16 13.59 -1.36
CA ILE A 60 9.03 13.58 -2.32
C ILE A 60 8.28 14.92 -2.38
N THR A 61 8.79 15.97 -1.73
CA THR A 61 8.15 17.30 -1.72
C THR A 61 9.16 18.41 -2.06
N GLY A 62 8.70 19.66 -2.12
CA GLY A 62 9.53 20.78 -2.54
C GLY A 62 9.94 20.63 -4.00
N LEU A 63 11.25 20.62 -4.26
CA LEU A 63 11.80 20.42 -5.61
C LEU A 63 11.58 18.99 -6.14
N ASN A 64 11.30 18.04 -5.26
CA ASN A 64 11.08 16.63 -5.60
C ASN A 64 9.60 16.26 -5.80
N THR A 65 8.69 17.24 -5.83
CA THR A 65 7.23 17.00 -5.92
C THR A 65 6.74 16.37 -7.24
N TYR A 66 7.64 16.13 -8.19
CA TYR A 66 7.35 15.43 -9.44
C TYR A 66 8.23 14.17 -9.57
N LEU A 67 8.86 13.74 -8.47
CA LEU A 67 9.75 12.58 -8.47
C LEU A 67 8.96 11.28 -8.57
N ILE A 68 7.89 11.17 -7.78
CA ILE A 68 6.97 10.05 -7.84
C ILE A 68 5.80 10.50 -8.70
N GLN A 69 5.54 9.74 -9.75
CA GLN A 69 4.46 10.03 -10.67
C GLN A 69 3.77 8.74 -11.06
N PRO A 70 2.46 8.78 -11.34
CA PRO A 70 1.75 7.68 -11.94
C PRO A 70 2.47 7.18 -13.17
N ARG A 71 2.44 5.87 -13.35
CA ARG A 71 3.16 5.19 -14.42
C ARG A 71 2.82 5.71 -15.80
N ILE A 72 1.59 6.16 -16.01
CA ILE A 72 1.13 6.74 -17.27
C ILE A 72 1.76 8.11 -17.59
N ALA A 73 2.30 8.81 -16.58
CA ALA A 73 3.04 10.06 -16.74
C ALA A 73 4.52 9.83 -17.07
N LYS A 74 5.06 8.63 -16.78
CA LYS A 74 6.46 8.26 -17.06
C LYS A 74 6.71 8.09 -18.56
N SER A 75 7.97 8.23 -18.98
CA SER A 75 8.38 8.01 -20.39
C SER A 75 8.10 6.58 -20.85
N LYS A 76 7.92 6.37 -22.17
CA LYS A 76 7.67 5.00 -22.71
C LYS A 76 8.87 4.08 -22.46
N GLU A 77 10.08 4.63 -22.51
CA GLU A 77 11.33 3.94 -22.24
C GLU A 77 11.37 3.46 -20.78
N GLU A 78 11.05 4.34 -19.83
CA GLU A 78 10.97 4.00 -18.41
C GLU A 78 9.87 2.97 -18.12
N GLN A 79 8.69 3.13 -18.73
CA GLN A 79 7.60 2.15 -18.60
C GLN A 79 8.01 0.75 -19.07
N LYS A 80 8.74 0.65 -20.19
CA LYS A 80 9.26 -0.63 -20.72
C LYS A 80 10.33 -1.23 -19.80
N ALA A 81 11.27 -0.42 -19.33
CA ALA A 81 12.31 -0.88 -18.40
C ALA A 81 11.70 -1.45 -17.11
N ARG A 82 10.75 -0.74 -16.50
CA ARG A 82 10.09 -1.21 -15.28
C ARG A 82 9.20 -2.45 -15.49
N THR A 83 8.57 -2.59 -16.66
CA THR A 83 7.84 -3.83 -17.00
C THR A 83 8.77 -5.03 -16.97
N LYS A 84 9.96 -4.88 -17.57
CA LYS A 84 10.94 -5.96 -17.70
C LYS A 84 11.62 -6.27 -16.37
N ASP A 85 12.05 -5.23 -15.65
CA ASP A 85 12.96 -5.38 -14.52
C ASP A 85 12.22 -5.52 -13.18
N LYS A 86 11.01 -4.95 -13.08
CA LYS A 86 10.22 -4.91 -11.85
C LYS A 86 8.89 -5.66 -11.95
N ALA A 87 8.63 -6.32 -13.08
CA ALA A 87 7.37 -7.02 -13.37
C ALA A 87 6.12 -6.14 -13.20
N GLU A 88 6.24 -4.83 -13.41
CA GLU A 88 5.09 -3.94 -13.32
C GLU A 88 4.17 -4.16 -14.53
N VAL A 89 2.91 -4.53 -14.30
CA VAL A 89 1.92 -4.82 -15.34
C VAL A 89 0.91 -3.67 -15.48
N PHE A 90 0.49 -3.39 -16.72
CA PHE A 90 -0.63 -2.50 -17.00
C PHE A 90 -1.90 -3.33 -17.13
N THR A 91 -2.80 -3.23 -16.15
CA THR A 91 -4.10 -3.89 -16.25
C THR A 91 -5.09 -2.91 -16.90
N PRO A 92 -5.59 -3.19 -18.13
CA PRO A 92 -6.59 -2.33 -18.76
C PRO A 92 -7.86 -2.28 -17.92
N LYS A 93 -8.52 -1.12 -17.89
CA LYS A 93 -9.77 -0.88 -17.16
C LYS A 93 -10.83 -1.96 -17.44
N GLU A 94 -10.93 -2.42 -18.69
CA GLU A 94 -11.90 -3.41 -19.13
C GLU A 94 -11.66 -4.76 -18.45
N ILE A 95 -10.40 -5.16 -18.26
CA ILE A 95 -10.02 -6.38 -17.55
C ILE A 95 -10.33 -6.24 -16.05
N VAL A 96 -9.97 -5.10 -15.45
CA VAL A 96 -10.32 -4.80 -14.06
C VAL A 96 -11.82 -4.90 -13.85
N ALA A 97 -12.62 -4.33 -14.75
CA ALA A 97 -14.07 -4.34 -14.68
C ALA A 97 -14.64 -5.77 -14.70
N GLN A 98 -14.13 -6.62 -15.59
CA GLN A 98 -14.56 -8.01 -15.70
C GLN A 98 -14.21 -8.82 -14.44
N MET A 99 -12.98 -8.69 -13.95
CA MET A 99 -12.52 -9.43 -12.77
C MET A 99 -13.23 -8.98 -11.49
N ASN A 100 -13.43 -7.66 -11.29
CA ASN A 100 -14.19 -7.17 -10.14
C ASN A 100 -15.66 -7.58 -10.20
N LEU A 101 -16.26 -7.64 -11.39
CA LEU A 101 -17.62 -8.17 -11.55
C LEU A 101 -17.68 -9.67 -11.22
N GLN A 102 -16.69 -10.46 -11.62
CA GLN A 102 -16.62 -11.87 -11.26
C GLN A 102 -16.47 -12.07 -9.75
N ALA A 103 -15.69 -11.21 -9.09
CA ALA A 103 -15.58 -11.19 -7.63
C ALA A 103 -16.91 -10.83 -6.97
N ASP A 104 -17.66 -9.84 -7.51
CA ASP A 104 -19.01 -9.51 -7.04
C ASP A 104 -19.94 -10.73 -7.09
N TRP A 105 -19.98 -11.46 -8.21
CA TRP A 105 -20.77 -12.69 -8.35
C TRP A 105 -20.36 -13.79 -7.36
N SER A 106 -19.09 -13.84 -6.99
CA SER A 106 -18.57 -14.84 -6.05
C SER A 106 -18.83 -14.49 -4.58
N GLY A 107 -19.05 -13.21 -4.27
CA GLY A 107 -19.24 -12.70 -2.90
C GLY A 107 -20.62 -12.94 -2.28
N GLY A 108 -21.62 -13.30 -3.09
CA GLY A 108 -22.96 -13.67 -2.62
C GLY A 108 -23.91 -12.49 -2.33
N HIS A 109 -23.44 -11.24 -2.35
CA HIS A 109 -24.27 -10.05 -2.16
C HIS A 109 -24.52 -9.27 -3.46
N TRP A 110 -24.23 -9.87 -4.62
CA TRP A 110 -24.54 -9.34 -5.94
C TRP A 110 -25.67 -10.16 -6.61
N PRO A 111 -26.69 -9.53 -7.23
CA PRO A 111 -26.88 -8.09 -7.40
C PRO A 111 -27.29 -7.38 -6.11
N VAL A 112 -26.89 -6.11 -6.01
CA VAL A 112 -27.16 -5.27 -4.83
C VAL A 112 -28.59 -4.75 -4.85
N THR A 113 -29.28 -4.91 -3.72
CA THR A 113 -30.68 -4.52 -3.48
C THR A 113 -30.78 -3.58 -2.26
N SER A 114 -31.98 -3.12 -1.91
CA SER A 114 -32.20 -2.36 -0.66
C SER A 114 -31.91 -3.17 0.60
N ASP A 115 -31.93 -4.50 0.51
CA ASP A 115 -31.98 -5.38 1.67
C ASP A 115 -30.58 -5.96 2.01
N ASN A 116 -29.64 -5.96 1.05
CA ASN A 116 -28.32 -6.57 1.19
C ASN A 116 -27.15 -5.60 0.91
N TRP A 117 -27.40 -4.32 0.62
CA TRP A 117 -26.31 -3.42 0.21
C TRP A 117 -25.28 -3.23 1.33
N GLN A 118 -25.68 -3.23 2.59
CA GLN A 118 -24.76 -3.17 3.73
C GLN A 118 -23.80 -4.36 3.75
N ASP A 119 -24.31 -5.56 3.44
CA ASP A 119 -23.50 -6.77 3.38
C ASP A 119 -22.49 -6.67 2.24
N TYR A 120 -22.92 -6.21 1.06
CA TYR A 120 -22.04 -5.94 -0.08
C TYR A 120 -20.91 -4.94 0.26
N ILE A 121 -21.22 -3.86 0.98
CA ILE A 121 -20.21 -2.90 1.42
C ILE A 121 -19.20 -3.54 2.40
N SER A 122 -19.70 -4.41 3.27
CA SER A 122 -18.95 -5.06 4.35
C SER A 122 -18.10 -6.26 3.91
N GLU A 123 -18.22 -6.70 2.65
CA GLU A 123 -17.37 -7.76 2.11
C GLU A 123 -15.88 -7.40 2.15
N LEU A 124 -15.05 -8.23 2.76
CA LEU A 124 -13.60 -8.02 2.75
C LEU A 124 -13.04 -8.33 1.36
N ARG A 125 -12.31 -7.39 0.77
CA ARG A 125 -11.62 -7.57 -0.51
C ARG A 125 -10.17 -7.16 -0.41
N LEU A 126 -9.30 -7.94 -1.04
CA LEU A 126 -7.86 -7.72 -1.06
C LEU A 126 -7.34 -7.76 -2.49
N GLU A 127 -6.67 -6.70 -2.92
CA GLU A 127 -5.82 -6.72 -4.12
C GLU A 127 -4.39 -7.12 -3.71
N ILE A 128 -3.89 -8.23 -4.24
CA ILE A 128 -2.50 -8.64 -4.04
C ILE A 128 -1.58 -7.91 -5.02
N THR A 129 -0.37 -7.53 -4.59
CA THR A 129 0.62 -6.82 -5.43
C THR A 129 -0.02 -5.66 -6.21
N CYS A 130 -0.65 -4.75 -5.47
CA CYS A 130 -1.65 -3.83 -6.02
C CYS A 130 -1.06 -2.71 -6.89
N GLY A 131 0.26 -2.52 -6.96
CA GLY A 131 0.85 -1.41 -7.70
C GLY A 131 0.23 -0.07 -7.29
N GLU A 132 -0.42 0.62 -8.23
CA GLU A 132 -1.14 1.89 -8.02
C GLU A 132 -2.62 1.72 -7.61
N ALA A 133 -3.01 0.50 -7.22
CA ALA A 133 -4.34 0.04 -6.81
C ALA A 133 -5.45 0.10 -7.87
N PRO A 134 -5.23 -0.36 -9.13
CA PRO A 134 -6.23 -0.30 -10.18
C PRO A 134 -7.47 -1.15 -9.91
N PHE A 135 -7.37 -2.27 -9.16
CA PHE A 135 -8.57 -3.06 -8.82
C PHE A 135 -9.31 -2.49 -7.61
N ILE A 136 -8.64 -1.75 -6.72
CA ILE A 136 -9.31 -1.03 -5.62
C ILE A 136 -10.02 0.22 -6.12
N VAL A 137 -9.30 1.12 -6.81
CA VAL A 137 -9.81 2.42 -7.28
C VAL A 137 -9.36 2.71 -8.73
N GLY A 138 -10.33 2.89 -9.63
CA GLY A 138 -10.13 3.15 -11.05
C GLY A 138 -10.02 4.64 -11.35
N ARG A 139 -9.04 5.37 -10.80
CA ARG A 139 -8.90 6.81 -11.05
C ARG A 139 -8.50 7.15 -12.49
N TYR A 140 -7.75 6.28 -13.15
CA TYR A 140 -7.32 6.41 -14.55
C TYR A 140 -7.19 5.04 -15.20
N ASN A 141 -7.26 4.99 -16.54
CA ASN A 141 -6.97 3.75 -17.26
C ASN A 141 -5.45 3.56 -17.33
N ALA A 142 -4.90 2.55 -16.68
CA ALA A 142 -3.46 2.29 -16.70
C ALA A 142 -2.91 2.10 -18.13
N ALA A 143 -3.71 1.59 -19.07
CA ALA A 143 -3.29 1.35 -20.45
C ALA A 143 -3.32 2.58 -21.37
N SER A 144 -4.08 3.63 -21.04
CA SER A 144 -4.35 4.74 -21.99
C SER A 144 -4.65 6.10 -21.36
N GLY A 145 -4.79 6.18 -20.04
CA GLY A 145 -5.43 7.27 -19.33
C GLY A 145 -4.53 8.47 -19.09
N LYS A 146 -4.70 9.54 -19.88
CA LYS A 146 -4.09 10.87 -19.59
C LYS A 146 -4.96 11.77 -18.70
N LYS A 147 -6.11 11.27 -18.23
CA LYS A 147 -7.13 12.03 -17.50
C LYS A 147 -7.77 11.17 -16.42
N VAL A 148 -8.18 11.83 -15.33
CA VAL A 148 -8.99 11.21 -14.28
C VAL A 148 -10.35 10.81 -14.85
N LEU A 149 -10.76 9.57 -14.59
CA LEU A 149 -12.05 9.03 -15.01
C LEU A 149 -13.20 9.66 -14.21
N LYS A 150 -14.34 9.83 -14.89
CA LYS A 150 -15.60 10.17 -14.24
C LYS A 150 -15.98 9.07 -13.26
N LEU A 151 -16.67 9.41 -12.17
CA LEU A 151 -17.07 8.44 -11.14
C LEU A 151 -17.89 7.28 -11.71
N SER A 152 -18.76 7.54 -12.70
CA SER A 152 -19.55 6.52 -13.41
C SER A 152 -18.70 5.50 -14.19
N ASP A 153 -17.48 5.88 -14.56
CA ASP A 153 -16.61 5.08 -15.42
C ASP A 153 -15.57 4.30 -14.59
N ARG A 154 -15.53 4.52 -13.27
CA ARG A 154 -14.60 3.84 -12.36
C ARG A 154 -15.14 2.47 -11.98
N VAL A 155 -14.25 1.49 -11.99
CA VAL A 155 -14.60 0.06 -11.92
C VAL A 155 -13.90 -0.69 -10.78
N GLY A 156 -13.14 0.03 -9.95
CA GLY A 156 -12.51 -0.53 -8.76
C GLY A 156 -13.55 -1.06 -7.78
N PHE A 157 -13.21 -2.06 -6.97
CA PHE A 157 -14.17 -2.61 -6.03
C PHE A 157 -14.53 -1.62 -4.92
N LEU A 158 -13.64 -0.70 -4.53
CA LEU A 158 -13.99 0.40 -3.63
C LEU A 158 -14.84 1.45 -4.34
N ASP A 159 -14.60 1.73 -5.62
CA ASP A 159 -15.50 2.60 -6.41
C ASP A 159 -16.92 2.06 -6.44
N ARG A 160 -17.09 0.76 -6.77
CA ARG A 160 -18.40 0.10 -6.80
C ARG A 160 -19.11 0.19 -5.45
N LYS A 161 -18.38 -0.04 -4.35
CA LYS A 161 -18.90 0.17 -2.99
C LYS A 161 -19.34 1.61 -2.77
N LEU A 162 -18.53 2.60 -3.10
CA LEU A 162 -18.88 4.03 -2.91
C LEU A 162 -20.04 4.48 -3.79
N GLN A 163 -20.21 3.90 -4.99
CA GLN A 163 -21.40 4.11 -5.82
C GLN A 163 -22.66 3.57 -5.12
N VAL A 164 -22.59 2.36 -4.56
CA VAL A 164 -23.68 1.77 -3.77
C VAL A 164 -23.99 2.60 -2.52
N VAL A 165 -22.99 2.99 -1.73
CA VAL A 165 -23.14 3.91 -0.58
C VAL A 165 -23.82 5.21 -1.02
N SER A 166 -23.39 5.78 -2.14
CA SER A 166 -23.97 7.03 -2.68
C SER A 166 -25.41 6.87 -3.15
N LYS A 167 -25.80 5.69 -3.63
CA LYS A 167 -27.18 5.36 -4.05
C LYS A 167 -28.12 5.26 -2.84
N TYR A 168 -27.74 4.48 -1.83
CA TYR A 168 -28.61 4.11 -0.71
C TYR A 168 -28.58 5.13 0.44
N CYS A 169 -27.44 5.74 0.76
CA CYS A 169 -27.36 6.72 1.85
C CYS A 169 -27.88 8.11 1.43
N LYS A 170 -28.75 8.70 2.26
CA LYS A 170 -29.37 10.02 1.99
C LYS A 170 -28.75 11.14 2.81
N THR A 171 -28.33 10.86 4.04
CA THR A 171 -27.73 11.88 4.91
C THR A 171 -26.20 11.87 4.81
N LYS A 172 -25.57 13.00 5.17
CA LYS A 172 -24.11 13.11 5.24
C LYS A 172 -23.52 12.13 6.26
N LYS A 173 -24.20 11.97 7.40
CA LYS A 173 -23.78 11.08 8.49
C LYS A 173 -23.75 9.62 8.01
N ASP A 174 -24.86 9.15 7.44
CA ASP A 174 -24.96 7.74 6.99
C ASP A 174 -23.98 7.45 5.85
N TRP A 175 -23.83 8.40 4.92
CA TRP A 175 -22.88 8.24 3.82
C TRP A 175 -21.45 8.13 4.34
N LEU A 176 -21.05 8.99 5.29
CA LEU A 176 -19.70 8.96 5.86
C LEU A 176 -19.45 7.66 6.63
N GLU A 177 -20.44 7.21 7.40
CA GLU A 177 -20.36 5.94 8.14
C GLU A 177 -20.11 4.76 7.20
N TRP A 178 -20.95 4.60 6.16
CA TRP A 178 -20.83 3.48 5.23
C TRP A 178 -19.65 3.61 4.27
N ALA A 179 -19.22 4.83 3.93
CA ALA A 179 -17.96 5.05 3.22
C ALA A 179 -16.77 4.57 4.08
N ILE A 180 -16.75 4.89 5.38
CA ILE A 180 -15.71 4.39 6.30
C ILE A 180 -15.71 2.86 6.35
N VAL A 181 -16.87 2.20 6.39
CA VAL A 181 -16.96 0.73 6.31
C VAL A 181 -16.39 0.21 4.99
N ALA A 182 -16.73 0.83 3.85
CA ALA A 182 -16.21 0.45 2.54
C ALA A 182 -14.67 0.50 2.49
N PHE A 183 -14.07 1.56 3.04
CA PHE A 183 -12.61 1.70 3.15
C PHE A 183 -12.01 0.64 4.07
N LYS A 184 -12.61 0.43 5.25
CA LYS A 184 -12.16 -0.60 6.20
C LYS A 184 -12.21 -2.01 5.62
N CYS A 185 -13.10 -2.28 4.67
CA CYS A 185 -13.25 -3.59 4.03
C CYS A 185 -12.52 -3.70 2.68
N SER A 186 -11.65 -2.75 2.35
CA SER A 186 -10.91 -2.69 1.09
C SER A 186 -9.42 -2.66 1.39
N TYR A 187 -8.70 -3.72 0.99
CA TYR A 187 -7.30 -3.94 1.31
C TYR A 187 -6.45 -4.07 0.05
N GLY A 188 -5.15 -3.79 0.19
CA GLY A 188 -4.15 -4.03 -0.84
C GLY A 188 -2.77 -4.14 -0.23
N TYR A 189 -1.87 -4.86 -0.89
CA TYR A 189 -0.46 -4.81 -0.53
C TYR A 189 0.45 -4.66 -1.73
N GLU A 190 1.58 -3.99 -1.53
CA GLU A 190 2.57 -3.75 -2.56
C GLU A 190 3.99 -3.88 -1.99
N TRP A 191 4.94 -4.29 -2.82
CA TRP A 191 6.36 -4.33 -2.47
C TRP A 191 6.99 -2.94 -2.55
N GLN A 192 6.85 -2.27 -3.70
CA GLN A 192 7.56 -1.04 -4.03
C GLN A 192 6.92 0.18 -3.35
N GLY A 193 7.72 0.99 -2.66
CA GLY A 193 7.24 2.10 -1.84
C GLY A 193 6.59 3.23 -2.65
N ASP A 194 7.13 3.52 -3.84
CA ASP A 194 6.59 4.53 -4.76
C ASP A 194 5.20 4.13 -5.27
N ASN A 195 5.03 2.89 -5.72
CA ASN A 195 3.72 2.36 -6.14
C ASN A 195 2.72 2.35 -4.97
N LEU A 196 3.17 1.92 -3.78
CA LEU A 196 2.33 1.91 -2.58
C LEU A 196 1.86 3.32 -2.18
N LEU A 197 2.73 4.33 -2.27
CA LEU A 197 2.34 5.72 -2.01
C LEU A 197 1.27 6.18 -3.01
N LEU A 198 1.49 5.96 -4.31
CA LEU A 198 0.52 6.30 -5.36
C LEU A 198 -0.84 5.61 -5.13
N ALA A 199 -0.85 4.34 -4.73
CA ALA A 199 -2.06 3.64 -4.34
C ALA A 199 -2.78 4.34 -3.17
N ARG A 200 -2.05 4.68 -2.09
CA ARG A 200 -2.63 5.35 -0.91
C ARG A 200 -3.21 6.72 -1.26
N GLU A 201 -2.52 7.49 -2.10
CA GLU A 201 -3.00 8.78 -2.59
C GLU A 201 -4.23 8.64 -3.50
N ASN A 202 -4.23 7.66 -4.40
CA ASN A 202 -5.38 7.33 -5.24
C ASN A 202 -6.62 7.00 -4.39
N LEU A 203 -6.47 6.26 -3.30
CA LEU A 203 -7.58 5.99 -2.38
C LEU A 203 -8.07 7.27 -1.67
N LEU A 204 -7.16 8.10 -1.16
CA LEU A 204 -7.53 9.34 -0.47
C LEU A 204 -8.28 10.30 -1.40
N TYR A 205 -7.76 10.51 -2.61
CA TYR A 205 -8.44 11.35 -3.59
C TYR A 205 -9.74 10.73 -4.10
N THR A 206 -9.86 9.40 -4.15
CA THR A 206 -11.13 8.75 -4.47
C THR A 206 -12.19 9.08 -3.41
N PHE A 207 -11.85 9.05 -2.12
CA PHE A 207 -12.77 9.53 -1.07
C PHE A 207 -13.23 10.97 -1.33
N ILE A 208 -12.29 11.86 -1.63
CA ILE A 208 -12.56 13.27 -1.91
C ILE A 208 -13.46 13.43 -3.15
N ASP A 209 -13.21 12.67 -4.21
CA ASP A 209 -13.96 12.73 -5.46
C ASP A 209 -15.45 12.36 -5.20
N TYR A 210 -15.72 11.23 -4.53
CA TYR A 210 -17.10 10.84 -4.20
C TYR A 210 -17.76 11.77 -3.17
N TRP A 211 -17.01 12.23 -2.16
CA TRP A 211 -17.53 13.22 -1.20
C TRP A 211 -17.97 14.49 -1.91
N ASN A 212 -17.15 15.01 -2.83
CA ASN A 212 -17.42 16.25 -3.55
C ASN A 212 -18.58 16.14 -4.53
N ASP A 213 -18.79 14.95 -5.12
CA ASP A 213 -19.95 14.63 -5.96
C ASP A 213 -21.24 14.56 -5.13
N LYS A 214 -21.21 13.83 -4.00
CA LYS A 214 -22.36 13.65 -3.12
C LYS A 214 -22.75 14.94 -2.38
N PHE A 215 -21.76 15.76 -1.98
CA PHE A 215 -21.95 16.96 -1.16
C PHE A 215 -21.33 18.21 -1.80
N PRO A 216 -21.89 18.72 -2.92
CA PRO A 216 -21.29 19.82 -3.67
C PRO A 216 -21.22 21.15 -2.88
N LYS A 217 -22.08 21.33 -1.88
CA LYS A 217 -22.04 22.48 -0.95
C LYS A 217 -21.00 22.36 0.16
N SER A 218 -20.42 21.17 0.34
CA SER A 218 -19.43 20.85 1.39
C SER A 218 -18.12 20.31 0.81
N LYS A 219 -17.73 20.78 -0.39
CA LYS A 219 -16.55 20.28 -1.08
C LYS A 219 -15.26 20.41 -0.26
N ILE A 220 -14.40 19.42 -0.41
CA ILE A 220 -13.02 19.37 0.06
C ILE A 220 -12.13 19.81 -1.11
N ASN A 221 -11.24 20.76 -0.86
CA ASN A 221 -10.22 21.20 -1.81
C ASN A 221 -8.90 21.30 -1.07
N LEU A 222 -7.96 20.42 -1.40
CA LEU A 222 -6.65 20.35 -0.73
C LEU A 222 -5.75 21.55 -1.05
N ASN A 223 -6.06 22.36 -2.07
CA ASN A 223 -5.32 23.60 -2.35
C ASN A 223 -5.70 24.77 -1.44
N ARG A 224 -6.63 24.56 -0.49
CA ARG A 224 -7.10 25.58 0.43
C ARG A 224 -7.18 25.00 1.83
N LYS A 225 -7.04 25.86 2.84
CA LYS A 225 -7.32 25.48 4.22
C LYS A 225 -8.77 25.01 4.33
N MET A 226 -8.99 23.89 5.01
CA MET A 226 -10.31 23.31 5.22
C MET A 226 -10.77 23.47 6.66
N THR A 227 -12.05 23.23 6.93
CA THR A 227 -12.60 23.23 8.28
C THR A 227 -12.03 22.06 9.09
N SER A 228 -11.94 22.21 10.42
CA SER A 228 -11.45 21.15 11.31
C SER A 228 -12.21 19.84 11.12
N GLU A 229 -13.55 19.91 10.95
CA GLU A 229 -14.39 18.74 10.66
C GLU A 229 -13.91 17.96 9.42
N LYS A 230 -13.68 18.65 8.29
CA LYS A 230 -13.25 17.99 7.05
C LYS A 230 -11.84 17.43 7.18
N TYR A 231 -10.98 18.14 7.89
CA TYR A 231 -9.61 17.71 8.12
C TYR A 231 -9.55 16.46 8.99
N GLU A 232 -10.32 16.39 10.09
CA GLU A 232 -10.44 15.18 10.92
C GLU A 232 -10.99 13.98 10.15
N ILE A 233 -11.96 14.20 9.26
CA ILE A 233 -12.46 13.17 8.36
C ILE A 233 -11.32 12.62 7.47
N LEU A 234 -10.52 13.49 6.86
CA LEU A 234 -9.42 13.05 6.00
C LEU A 234 -8.32 12.34 6.79
N LEU A 235 -7.97 12.79 7.99
CA LEU A 235 -7.01 12.09 8.86
C LEU A 235 -7.49 10.67 9.19
N LYS A 236 -8.79 10.52 9.50
CA LYS A 236 -9.39 9.20 9.76
C LYS A 236 -9.35 8.29 8.53
N ILE A 237 -9.63 8.83 7.34
CA ILE A 237 -9.55 8.06 6.09
C ILE A 237 -8.10 7.70 5.77
N ALA A 238 -7.15 8.63 5.91
CA ALA A 238 -5.73 8.37 5.72
C ALA A 238 -5.19 7.32 6.69
N GLU A 239 -5.66 7.32 7.94
CA GLU A 239 -5.35 6.27 8.90
C GLU A 239 -5.84 4.90 8.43
N ILE A 240 -7.11 4.79 7.98
CA ILE A 240 -7.64 3.52 7.46
C ILE A 240 -6.83 3.06 6.25
N ILE A 241 -6.55 3.95 5.30
CA ILE A 241 -5.72 3.68 4.12
C ILE A 241 -4.36 3.13 4.54
N SER A 242 -3.69 3.75 5.51
CA SER A 242 -2.35 3.33 5.95
C SER A 242 -2.30 1.95 6.62
N TRP A 243 -3.43 1.48 7.16
CA TRP A 243 -3.58 0.12 7.69
C TRP A 243 -3.95 -0.90 6.63
N ASN A 244 -4.76 -0.49 5.65
CA ASN A 244 -5.37 -1.39 4.69
C ASN A 244 -4.57 -1.55 3.39
N ILE A 245 -3.80 -0.52 3.02
CA ILE A 245 -2.90 -0.51 1.87
C ILE A 245 -1.48 -0.50 2.41
N PHE A 246 -0.81 -1.65 2.46
CA PHE A 246 0.41 -1.83 3.25
C PHE A 246 1.57 -2.45 2.47
N GLN A 247 2.80 -2.19 2.93
CA GLN A 247 4.00 -2.71 2.28
C GLN A 247 4.28 -4.15 2.70
N MET A 248 4.46 -5.07 1.76
CA MET A 248 4.70 -6.48 2.08
C MET A 248 5.45 -7.25 0.98
N ASP A 249 6.36 -8.15 1.41
CA ASP A 249 6.82 -9.28 0.61
C ASP A 249 5.68 -10.29 0.47
N GLY A 250 5.03 -10.35 -0.70
CA GLY A 250 3.88 -11.21 -0.95
C GLY A 250 4.16 -12.72 -0.89
N ILE A 251 5.43 -13.13 -0.91
CA ILE A 251 5.83 -14.55 -0.80
C ILE A 251 6.12 -14.89 0.66
N LYS A 252 6.80 -14.00 1.40
CA LYS A 252 7.27 -14.25 2.77
C LYS A 252 6.39 -13.65 3.86
N TYR A 253 5.44 -12.79 3.50
CA TYR A 253 4.51 -12.08 4.39
C TYR A 253 5.20 -11.20 5.46
N ILE A 254 6.41 -10.72 5.16
CA ILE A 254 7.23 -9.85 6.00
C ILE A 254 7.40 -8.48 5.32
N ILE A 255 7.89 -7.49 6.08
CA ILE A 255 8.30 -6.21 5.51
C ILE A 255 9.48 -6.42 4.56
N PRO A 256 9.50 -5.79 3.36
CA PRO A 256 10.65 -5.86 2.46
C PRO A 256 11.94 -5.50 3.18
N MET A 257 13.05 -6.13 2.79
CA MET A 257 14.38 -5.91 3.39
C MET A 257 14.49 -6.18 4.91
N SER A 258 13.46 -6.75 5.55
CA SER A 258 13.51 -7.07 6.98
C SER A 258 14.09 -8.44 7.31
N TYR A 259 14.33 -9.30 6.31
CA TYR A 259 15.02 -10.57 6.50
C TYR A 259 16.53 -10.36 6.45
N SER A 260 17.28 -11.11 7.25
CA SER A 260 18.74 -11.14 7.18
C SER A 260 19.24 -12.59 7.21
N ASN A 261 20.23 -12.90 6.36
CA ASN A 261 21.07 -14.07 6.55
C ASN A 261 22.16 -13.65 7.54
N THR A 262 22.13 -14.18 8.75
CA THR A 262 23.11 -13.80 9.77
C THR A 262 24.40 -14.57 9.50
N VAL A 263 25.52 -13.87 9.32
CA VAL A 263 26.83 -14.51 9.38
C VAL A 263 27.15 -14.73 10.85
N VAL A 264 27.25 -15.98 11.28
CA VAL A 264 27.66 -16.33 12.63
C VAL A 264 29.13 -16.73 12.55
N GLU A 265 29.99 -16.05 13.32
CA GLU A 265 31.35 -16.51 13.55
C GLU A 265 31.28 -17.73 14.48
N GLU A 266 31.46 -18.94 13.94
CA GLU A 266 31.72 -20.12 14.77
C GLU A 266 33.22 -20.14 15.07
N LYS A 267 33.58 -20.17 16.36
CA LYS A 267 34.94 -20.55 16.75
C LYS A 267 35.07 -22.03 16.43
N SER A 268 35.97 -22.39 15.52
CA SER A 268 36.33 -23.79 15.33
C SER A 268 36.96 -24.30 16.63
N GLU A 269 36.28 -25.20 17.34
CA GLU A 269 36.89 -25.95 18.43
C GLU A 269 37.99 -26.83 17.82
N VAL A 270 39.23 -26.54 18.21
CA VAL A 270 40.38 -27.35 17.81
C VAL A 270 40.39 -28.55 18.77
N PRO A 271 40.38 -29.81 18.29
CA PRO A 271 40.46 -30.98 19.17
C PRO A 271 41.66 -30.87 20.11
N PRO A 272 41.55 -31.25 21.40
CA PRO A 272 42.60 -31.05 22.39
C PRO A 272 43.99 -31.56 21.97
N MET A 273 44.04 -32.65 21.20
CA MET A 273 45.27 -33.24 20.68
C MET A 273 46.03 -32.33 19.68
N MET A 274 45.32 -31.51 18.92
CA MET A 274 45.89 -30.63 17.90
C MET A 274 46.47 -29.35 18.51
N HIS A 275 45.94 -28.93 19.67
CA HIS A 275 46.52 -27.88 20.52
C HIS A 275 47.89 -28.27 21.11
N MET A 276 48.11 -29.56 21.37
CA MET A 276 49.38 -30.09 21.89
C MET A 276 50.48 -30.13 20.81
N LEU A 277 50.12 -30.39 19.56
CA LEU A 277 51.05 -30.52 18.44
C LEU A 277 51.41 -29.17 17.80
N PHE A 278 50.50 -28.19 17.83
CA PHE A 278 50.71 -26.85 17.24
C PHE A 278 50.25 -25.73 18.19
N PRO A 279 51.03 -25.41 19.25
CA PRO A 279 50.63 -24.45 20.29
C PRO A 279 50.37 -23.03 19.78
N ASN A 280 50.89 -22.68 18.61
CA ASN A 280 50.85 -21.34 18.02
C ASN A 280 49.88 -21.19 16.84
N GLU A 281 49.10 -22.23 16.48
CA GLU A 281 48.08 -22.09 15.44
C GLU A 281 46.88 -21.29 15.94
N LYS A 282 46.64 -20.12 15.33
CA LYS A 282 45.47 -19.28 15.63
C LYS A 282 44.21 -20.00 15.14
N HIS A 283 43.16 -20.04 15.96
CA HIS A 283 41.83 -20.53 15.55
C HIS A 283 41.44 -19.92 14.19
N LYS A 284 41.19 -20.78 13.20
CA LYS A 284 40.60 -20.33 11.93
C LYS A 284 39.16 -19.90 12.23
N LYS A 285 38.89 -18.61 12.15
CA LYS A 285 37.52 -18.10 12.18
C LYS A 285 36.80 -18.59 10.94
N THR A 286 35.86 -19.50 11.10
CA THR A 286 34.97 -19.93 10.01
C THR A 286 33.65 -19.18 10.14
N ALA A 287 33.35 -18.33 9.17
CA ALA A 287 32.05 -17.68 9.05
C ALA A 287 31.03 -18.69 8.50
N LYS A 288 29.97 -18.99 9.26
CA LYS A 288 28.87 -19.85 8.80
C LYS A 288 27.63 -18.99 8.61
N MET A 289 27.08 -18.99 7.41
CA MET A 289 25.85 -18.25 7.12
C MET A 289 24.66 -19.00 7.73
N LYS A 290 24.04 -18.44 8.77
CA LYS A 290 22.79 -18.93 9.32
C LYS A 290 21.66 -18.51 8.37
N SER A 291 21.32 -19.42 7.47
CA SER A 291 20.26 -19.26 6.48
C SER A 291 18.88 -19.23 7.15
N CYS A 292 17.98 -18.38 6.63
CA CYS A 292 16.61 -18.26 7.11
C CYS A 292 15.84 -19.58 6.93
N LYS A 293 15.33 -20.17 8.03
CA LYS A 293 14.62 -21.46 8.01
C LYS A 293 13.39 -21.44 7.10
N GLY A 294 12.61 -20.36 7.12
CA GLY A 294 11.46 -20.18 6.23
C GLY A 294 11.85 -20.18 4.74
N CYS A 295 12.99 -19.58 4.38
CA CYS A 295 13.48 -19.60 3.00
C CYS A 295 13.93 -21.00 2.56
N ILE A 296 14.59 -21.75 3.45
CA ILE A 296 15.07 -23.12 3.14
C ILE A 296 13.90 -24.09 2.99
N LEU A 297 12.93 -24.00 3.92
CA LEU A 297 11.81 -24.93 3.98
C LEU A 297 10.61 -24.50 3.14
N ASN A 298 10.70 -23.33 2.50
CA ASN A 298 9.56 -22.66 1.87
C ASN A 298 8.34 -22.56 2.83
N ASP A 299 8.62 -22.23 4.09
CA ASP A 299 7.62 -22.19 5.17
C ASP A 299 7.33 -20.73 5.55
N PRO A 300 6.13 -20.22 5.22
CA PRO A 300 5.78 -18.82 5.44
C PRO A 300 5.71 -18.44 6.92
N PHE A 301 5.64 -19.40 7.85
CA PHE A 301 5.59 -19.16 9.30
C PHE A 301 6.97 -19.15 9.96
N LYS A 302 8.03 -19.49 9.21
CA LYS A 302 9.40 -19.65 9.76
C LYS A 302 10.40 -18.64 9.20
N HIS A 303 9.95 -17.60 8.50
CA HIS A 303 10.81 -16.47 8.15
C HIS A 303 11.27 -15.71 9.41
N ASN A 304 12.51 -15.25 9.38
CA ASN A 304 13.15 -14.46 10.45
C ASN A 304 12.99 -12.95 10.27
N GLY A 305 12.32 -12.51 9.20
CA GLY A 305 11.96 -11.11 8.99
C GLY A 305 10.78 -10.66 9.85
N LYS A 306 10.46 -9.37 9.76
CA LYS A 306 9.36 -8.79 10.54
C LYS A 306 8.03 -8.98 9.81
N TYR A 307 7.19 -9.90 10.30
CA TYR A 307 5.85 -10.14 9.75
C TYR A 307 4.99 -8.89 9.74
N VAL A 308 4.32 -8.68 8.61
CA VAL A 308 3.43 -7.54 8.40
C VAL A 308 2.21 -7.63 9.31
N LYS A 309 1.84 -6.48 9.87
CA LYS A 309 0.67 -6.28 10.70
C LYS A 309 -0.46 -5.63 9.89
N ILE A 310 -1.68 -6.09 10.12
CA ILE A 310 -2.91 -5.55 9.57
C ILE A 310 -3.91 -5.24 10.68
N MET A 311 -4.86 -4.36 10.42
CA MET A 311 -5.97 -4.07 11.34
C MET A 311 -7.15 -5.00 11.07
N ASP A 312 -7.57 -5.74 12.11
CA ASP A 312 -8.90 -6.34 12.19
C ASP A 312 -9.85 -5.28 12.74
N TRP A 313 -10.57 -4.62 11.83
CA TRP A 313 -11.49 -3.55 12.17
C TRP A 313 -12.74 -4.02 12.93
N LYS A 314 -13.11 -5.30 12.82
CA LYS A 314 -14.26 -5.87 13.53
C LYS A 314 -13.97 -5.99 15.02
N ASN A 315 -12.77 -6.47 15.36
CA ASN A 315 -12.34 -6.64 16.75
C ASN A 315 -11.50 -5.47 17.28
N ASN A 316 -11.21 -4.48 16.43
CA ASN A 316 -10.33 -3.33 16.72
C ASN A 316 -8.96 -3.77 17.28
N LYS A 317 -8.37 -4.78 16.65
CA LYS A 317 -7.09 -5.38 17.07
C LYS A 317 -6.15 -5.55 15.89
N THR A 318 -4.86 -5.48 16.17
CA THR A 318 -3.84 -5.76 15.16
C THR A 318 -3.58 -7.28 15.08
N ASN A 319 -3.49 -7.81 13.86
CA ASN A 319 -3.10 -9.20 13.59
C ASN A 319 -1.88 -9.24 12.65
N LYS A 320 -1.16 -10.35 12.61
CA LYS A 320 -0.13 -10.59 11.58
C LYS A 320 -0.82 -11.14 10.33
N PHE A 321 -0.47 -10.61 9.16
CA PHE A 321 -1.05 -11.06 7.89
C PHE A 321 -0.88 -12.57 7.68
N VAL A 322 0.31 -13.11 8.00
CA VAL A 322 0.61 -14.55 7.86
C VAL A 322 -0.37 -15.46 8.63
N ASN A 323 -1.02 -14.97 9.70
CA ASN A 323 -2.00 -15.77 10.44
C ASN A 323 -3.29 -16.01 9.67
N LEU A 324 -3.55 -15.27 8.59
CA LEU A 324 -4.71 -15.49 7.71
C LEU A 324 -4.56 -16.71 6.79
N LEU A 325 -3.34 -17.27 6.70
CA LEU A 325 -3.03 -18.44 5.88
C LEU A 325 -3.29 -19.77 6.60
N LYS A 326 -3.82 -19.72 7.83
CA LYS A 326 -4.05 -20.88 8.68
C LYS A 326 -5.44 -21.47 8.50
#